data_AF-A0A9P1GS34-F1
#
_entry.id   AF-A0A9P1GS34-F1
#
_cell.length_a   1.000
_cell.length_b   1.000
_cell.length_c   1.000
_cell.angle_alpha   90.00
_cell.angle_beta   90.00
_cell.angle_gamma   90.00
#
_symmetry.space_group_name_H-M   'P 1'
#
loop_
_entity.id
_entity.type
_entity.pdbx_description
1 polymer ?
#
loop_
_entity_poly.entity_id
_entity_poly.type
_entity_poly.pdbx_seq_one_letter_code
_entity_poly.pdbx_strand_id
1 'polypeptide(L)'
;MARTLECFNKIEFDERLGYKLPRKGCLPGAILKHCFSTSDGVIAKHEPLIYKFGFTHCPHTRFYNQKFGYAHDLKAGWEHMLVLYVASETVSTSFVEAALIQRYKGETGCRNIKDGGDNVPFSIDGPLLAKIADEKNKVRDLCAELLTLENQQKHLVKEAKKTKPVKPPKKTRDGRPKGAKAPKGDKKPKATPAPSAEASEVPHKEHCTEIIKFAKDSCADDRDDGYVAPRCPLLSTLSGVNLRKQASQCIPLYLHGDEGTTYKRNIYQDAHHHHPKGNFGKPGTILQASSKASNGCDRGWDMRDAEAAMSKSHVEPLPLPWEREAAFTRLLLKDSAPNGAARFHKPDLWHTFHLGVGKSWVASSLLLLSIVFAGNSIDARFDKMNLEFLSWARAEKEYKFISKVDKFLCGGGGSNEAIESWSKAAVTTLLCLFLEHLCKMHPVLVHADECLRLIEVGTINVNHALRLLYASDCWLERGTALELADGLLQFIRAYCKLAHIHVQKCQARFAMLPKLHSLHEIQFELRRQAALSRWVLNPAVETCSTDEDFVGRCALLTRSVSARTCALRSIQRYLAQINISWG
;
A
#
# COMPACT_ATOMS: atom_id res chain seq x y z
N MET A 1 2.48 26.68 14.51
CA MET A 1 2.26 26.13 15.88
C MET A 1 0.81 26.25 16.40
N ALA A 2 -0.03 27.19 15.97
CA ALA A 2 -1.36 27.41 16.57
C ALA A 2 -2.24 26.13 16.71
N ARG A 3 -2.34 25.32 15.64
CA ARG A 3 -3.07 24.02 15.61
C ARG A 3 -2.64 23.05 16.73
N THR A 4 -1.38 23.10 17.17
CA THR A 4 -0.87 22.33 18.32
C THR A 4 -1.62 22.70 19.59
N LEU A 5 -1.63 23.99 19.91
CA LEU A 5 -2.20 24.51 21.15
C LEU A 5 -3.72 24.30 21.15
N GLU A 6 -4.39 24.54 20.03
CA GLU A 6 -5.81 24.22 19.86
C GLU A 6 -6.13 22.74 20.14
N CYS A 7 -5.31 21.81 19.63
CA CYS A 7 -5.48 20.38 19.87
C CYS A 7 -5.20 19.97 21.33
N PHE A 8 -4.25 20.61 22.01
CA PHE A 8 -3.99 20.35 23.43
C PHE A 8 -5.05 20.99 24.34
N ASN A 9 -5.51 22.22 24.06
CA ASN A 9 -6.65 22.81 24.75
C ASN A 9 -7.90 21.90 24.65
N LYS A 10 -8.16 21.34 23.46
CA LYS A 10 -9.24 20.36 23.25
C LYS A 10 -9.05 19.01 23.95
N ILE A 11 -7.86 18.72 24.49
CA ILE A 11 -7.62 17.59 25.40
C ILE A 11 -7.80 18.01 26.85
N GLU A 12 -7.34 19.20 27.22
CA GLU A 12 -7.35 19.70 28.62
C GLU A 12 -8.76 20.09 29.10
N PHE A 13 -9.67 20.44 28.18
CA PHE A 13 -11.09 20.68 28.48
C PHE A 13 -12.00 19.44 28.30
N ASP A 14 -11.45 18.24 28.16
CA ASP A 14 -12.22 17.02 27.89
C ASP A 14 -11.78 15.85 28.79
N GLU A 15 -12.62 15.49 29.76
CA GLU A 15 -12.37 14.43 30.75
C GLU A 15 -12.13 13.04 30.12
N ARG A 16 -12.58 12.83 28.88
CA ARG A 16 -12.38 11.59 28.13
C ARG A 16 -11.03 11.55 27.42
N LEU A 17 -10.34 12.68 27.31
CA LEU A 17 -9.03 12.78 26.67
C LEU A 17 -7.92 12.96 27.72
N GLY A 18 -6.66 12.80 27.32
CA GLY A 18 -5.52 13.06 28.20
C GLY A 18 -4.17 12.91 27.48
N TYR A 19 -3.06 13.09 28.19
CA TYR A 19 -1.70 12.87 27.66
C TYR A 19 -0.65 12.44 28.70
N LYS A 20 0.35 11.68 28.26
CA LYS A 20 1.58 11.22 28.93
C LYS A 20 2.69 11.13 27.89
N LEU A 21 3.34 12.25 27.60
CA LEU A 21 4.32 12.39 26.51
C LEU A 21 5.74 12.00 26.97
N PRO A 22 6.65 11.55 26.07
CA PRO A 22 8.06 11.42 26.40
C PRO A 22 8.69 12.80 26.59
N ARG A 23 9.88 12.84 27.21
CA ARG A 23 10.65 14.08 27.33
C ARG A 23 11.01 14.65 25.94
N LYS A 24 10.79 15.96 25.75
CA LYS A 24 11.14 16.68 24.52
C LYS A 24 12.61 16.44 24.15
N GLY A 25 12.88 16.12 22.88
CA GLY A 25 14.23 15.90 22.37
C GLY A 25 14.89 14.56 22.74
N CYS A 26 14.16 13.59 23.31
CA CYS A 26 14.73 12.26 23.55
C CYS A 26 14.84 11.42 22.26
N LEU A 27 15.79 10.47 22.26
CA LEU A 27 16.11 9.62 21.10
C LEU A 27 14.93 8.68 20.73
N PRO A 28 14.81 8.22 19.47
CA PRO A 28 13.72 7.32 19.04
C PRO A 28 13.56 6.05 19.89
N GLY A 29 14.65 5.43 20.34
CA GLY A 29 14.59 4.28 21.26
C GLY A 29 14.04 4.62 22.65
N ALA A 30 14.22 5.86 23.12
CA ALA A 30 13.62 6.36 24.36
C ALA A 30 12.14 6.71 24.18
N ILE A 31 11.75 7.24 23.01
CA ILE A 31 10.34 7.43 22.63
C ILE A 31 9.59 6.09 22.65
N LEU A 32 10.12 5.06 21.98
CA LEU A 32 9.52 3.73 21.97
C LEU A 32 9.48 3.10 23.37
N LYS A 33 10.56 3.20 24.16
CA LYS A 33 10.58 2.70 25.55
C LYS A 33 9.56 3.41 26.44
N HIS A 34 9.37 4.72 26.28
CA HIS A 34 8.33 5.49 26.97
C HIS A 34 6.93 5.02 26.56
N CYS A 35 6.68 4.85 25.26
CA CYS A 35 5.39 4.39 24.74
C CYS A 35 5.05 3.00 25.29
N PHE A 36 5.96 2.03 25.17
CA PHE A 36 5.78 0.69 25.75
C PHE A 36 5.56 0.73 27.27
N SER A 37 6.43 1.39 28.03
CA SER A 37 6.31 1.44 29.50
C SER A 37 5.02 2.12 29.98
N THR A 38 4.48 3.05 29.19
CA THR A 38 3.20 3.69 29.49
C THR A 38 2.02 2.81 29.09
N SER A 39 2.11 2.09 27.97
CA SER A 39 1.12 1.08 27.55
C SER A 39 1.02 -0.07 28.55
N ASP A 40 2.15 -0.69 28.90
CA ASP A 40 2.26 -1.74 29.92
C ASP A 40 1.61 -1.30 31.24
N GLY A 41 1.98 -0.10 31.72
CA GLY A 41 1.49 0.46 32.98
C GLY A 41 0.03 0.95 32.96
N VAL A 42 -0.61 1.05 31.79
CA VAL A 42 -2.04 1.32 31.67
C VAL A 42 -2.81 -0.01 31.53
N ILE A 43 -2.35 -0.94 30.69
CA ILE A 43 -2.95 -2.27 30.55
C ILE A 43 -2.99 -2.99 31.91
N ALA A 44 -1.87 -3.03 32.63
CA ALA A 44 -1.77 -3.66 33.95
C ALA A 44 -2.54 -2.93 35.07
N LYS A 45 -2.98 -1.67 34.85
CA LYS A 45 -3.81 -0.90 35.80
C LYS A 45 -5.31 -1.21 35.64
N HIS A 46 -5.72 -1.80 34.52
CA HIS A 46 -7.12 -1.95 34.10
C HIS A 46 -7.48 -3.33 33.55
N GLU A 47 -6.62 -4.32 33.72
CA GLU A 47 -6.93 -5.67 33.27
C GLU A 47 -8.19 -6.20 33.99
N PRO A 48 -9.25 -6.66 33.28
CA PRO A 48 -9.35 -6.85 31.83
C PRO A 48 -9.68 -5.58 31.02
N LEU A 49 -8.69 -5.08 30.26
CA LEU A 49 -8.82 -3.92 29.36
C LEU A 49 -8.96 -4.39 27.90
N ILE A 50 -9.64 -3.59 27.07
CA ILE A 50 -9.61 -3.75 25.62
C ILE A 50 -9.16 -2.44 24.98
N TYR A 51 -8.18 -2.53 24.07
CA TYR A 51 -7.38 -1.42 23.58
C TYR A 51 -6.85 -1.72 22.15
N LYS A 52 -6.24 -0.73 21.51
CA LYS A 52 -5.57 -0.81 20.17
C LYS A 52 -4.84 0.53 19.90
N PHE A 53 -3.97 0.59 18.89
CA PHE A 53 -3.09 1.72 18.56
C PHE A 53 -3.30 2.33 17.15
N GLY A 54 -2.71 3.52 16.91
CA GLY A 54 -2.76 4.35 15.69
C GLY A 54 -1.87 5.63 15.76
N PHE A 55 -1.98 6.59 14.81
CA PHE A 55 -1.36 7.95 14.83
C PHE A 55 -2.34 9.13 14.51
N THR A 56 -2.47 10.22 15.32
CA THR A 56 -3.59 11.22 15.26
C THR A 56 -3.24 12.70 15.01
N HIS A 57 -3.98 13.40 14.14
CA HIS A 57 -4.01 14.87 14.03
C HIS A 57 -4.93 15.49 15.09
N CYS A 58 -6.22 15.10 15.17
CA CYS A 58 -7.12 15.63 16.20
C CYS A 58 -7.70 14.52 17.11
N PRO A 59 -7.29 14.45 18.39
CA PRO A 59 -7.88 13.58 19.40
C PRO A 59 -9.41 13.70 19.51
N HIS A 60 -9.89 14.93 19.70
CA HIS A 60 -11.30 15.23 19.93
C HIS A 60 -12.16 14.85 18.72
N THR A 61 -11.78 15.25 17.49
CA THR A 61 -12.50 14.84 16.28
C THR A 61 -12.51 13.32 16.13
N ARG A 62 -11.41 12.62 16.42
CA ARG A 62 -11.40 11.14 16.34
C ARG A 62 -12.26 10.46 17.41
N PHE A 63 -12.48 11.10 18.56
CA PHE A 63 -13.35 10.57 19.60
C PHE A 63 -14.84 10.88 19.36
N TYR A 64 -15.20 12.07 18.87
CA TYR A 64 -16.62 12.50 18.81
C TYR A 64 -17.25 12.60 17.41
N ASN A 65 -16.53 12.33 16.31
CA ASN A 65 -17.10 12.36 14.96
C ASN A 65 -18.37 11.48 14.82
N GLN A 66 -19.48 12.04 14.36
CA GLN A 66 -20.79 11.35 14.31
C GLN A 66 -20.83 10.07 13.44
N LYS A 67 -19.88 9.90 12.50
CA LYS A 67 -19.86 8.80 11.52
C LYS A 67 -18.89 7.67 11.89
N PHE A 68 -17.78 7.99 12.55
CA PHE A 68 -16.70 7.03 12.88
C PHE A 68 -16.03 7.27 14.25
N GLY A 69 -16.53 8.24 15.02
CA GLY A 69 -15.99 8.66 16.29
C GLY A 69 -16.31 7.65 17.40
N TYR A 70 -15.33 7.47 18.28
CA TYR A 70 -15.37 6.44 19.29
C TYR A 70 -16.51 6.56 20.31
N ALA A 71 -16.90 7.77 20.73
CA ALA A 71 -18.06 8.01 21.59
C ALA A 71 -19.38 7.40 21.07
N HIS A 72 -19.47 7.09 19.76
CA HIS A 72 -20.68 6.58 19.10
C HIS A 72 -20.58 5.10 18.66
N ASP A 73 -19.44 4.43 18.88
CA ASP A 73 -19.30 2.99 18.57
C ASP A 73 -19.95 2.14 19.67
N LEU A 74 -21.28 1.98 19.54
CA LEU A 74 -22.15 1.24 20.47
C LEU A 74 -21.77 -0.25 20.62
N LYS A 75 -21.00 -0.82 19.68
CA LYS A 75 -20.50 -2.21 19.79
C LYS A 75 -19.25 -2.30 20.67
N ALA A 76 -18.61 -1.15 20.88
CA ALA A 76 -17.40 -1.03 21.67
C ALA A 76 -17.66 -0.47 23.08
N GLY A 77 -18.36 0.66 23.18
CA GLY A 77 -18.58 1.35 24.46
C GLY A 77 -17.35 2.12 24.93
N TRP A 78 -17.00 3.20 24.23
CA TRP A 78 -15.79 3.96 24.50
C TRP A 78 -15.89 4.93 25.65
N GLU A 79 -14.84 4.96 26.47
CA GLU A 79 -14.76 5.83 27.63
C GLU A 79 -13.66 6.89 27.56
N HIS A 80 -12.40 6.52 27.27
CA HIS A 80 -11.26 7.44 27.30
C HIS A 80 -10.27 7.29 26.13
N MET A 81 -9.34 8.24 26.00
CA MET A 81 -8.32 8.32 24.95
C MET A 81 -7.11 9.23 25.33
N LEU A 82 -6.05 8.63 25.89
CA LEU A 82 -4.83 9.23 26.48
C LEU A 82 -3.63 9.23 25.49
N VAL A 83 -2.93 10.36 25.27
CA VAL A 83 -1.79 10.49 24.32
C VAL A 83 -0.44 9.97 24.86
N LEU A 84 0.33 9.28 24.01
CA LEU A 84 1.68 8.73 24.23
C LEU A 84 2.84 9.56 23.66
N TYR A 85 2.70 10.15 22.47
CA TYR A 85 3.83 10.74 21.69
C TYR A 85 3.36 11.99 20.92
N VAL A 86 4.29 12.82 20.44
CA VAL A 86 4.06 14.00 19.58
C VAL A 86 5.16 14.12 18.52
N ALA A 87 4.81 14.34 17.25
CA ALA A 87 5.75 14.67 16.17
C ALA A 87 5.13 15.64 15.16
N SER A 88 5.93 16.50 14.51
CA SER A 88 5.47 17.37 13.42
C SER A 88 5.22 16.66 12.09
N GLU A 89 5.43 15.34 12.02
CA GLU A 89 5.36 14.55 10.79
C GLU A 89 4.80 13.13 11.01
N THR A 90 4.29 12.53 9.93
CA THR A 90 3.54 11.27 9.92
C THR A 90 4.39 10.01 10.06
N VAL A 91 5.66 10.07 9.70
CA VAL A 91 6.57 8.92 9.55
C VAL A 91 7.00 8.40 10.92
N SER A 92 7.48 9.24 11.83
CA SER A 92 7.79 8.77 13.20
C SER A 92 6.54 8.33 13.96
N THR A 93 5.41 9.02 13.77
CA THR A 93 4.15 8.67 14.45
C THR A 93 3.58 7.32 13.96
N SER A 94 3.71 7.02 12.67
CA SER A 94 3.33 5.70 12.10
C SER A 94 4.35 4.59 12.41
N PHE A 95 5.65 4.88 12.55
CA PHE A 95 6.60 3.91 13.10
C PHE A 95 6.33 3.59 14.58
N VAL A 96 5.90 4.57 15.38
CA VAL A 96 5.46 4.35 16.77
C VAL A 96 4.15 3.56 16.83
N GLU A 97 3.19 3.83 15.93
CA GLU A 97 2.01 2.95 15.73
C GLU A 97 2.47 1.51 15.45
N ALA A 98 3.20 1.29 14.36
CA ALA A 98 3.54 -0.05 13.89
C ALA A 98 4.34 -0.85 14.95
N ALA A 99 5.24 -0.20 15.69
CA ALA A 99 5.97 -0.82 16.79
C ALA A 99 5.09 -1.19 18.00
N LEU A 100 4.08 -0.37 18.33
CA LEU A 100 3.08 -0.69 19.35
C LEU A 100 2.19 -1.85 18.89
N ILE A 101 1.71 -1.81 17.64
CA ILE A 101 0.90 -2.88 17.06
C ILE A 101 1.69 -4.20 17.05
N GLN A 102 2.91 -4.20 16.50
CA GLN A 102 3.74 -5.40 16.40
C GLN A 102 4.03 -6.04 17.76
N ARG A 103 4.08 -5.24 18.84
CA ARG A 103 4.26 -5.75 20.21
C ARG A 103 3.00 -6.41 20.76
N TYR A 104 1.86 -5.70 20.75
CA TYR A 104 0.66 -6.12 21.48
C TYR A 104 -0.36 -6.89 20.61
N LYS A 105 -0.18 -6.98 19.29
CA LYS A 105 -1.10 -7.67 18.37
C LYS A 105 -1.18 -9.17 18.71
N GLY A 106 -2.37 -9.60 19.11
CA GLY A 106 -2.64 -10.99 19.53
C GLY A 106 -2.71 -11.18 21.05
N GLU A 107 -2.35 -10.16 21.85
CA GLU A 107 -2.62 -10.17 23.29
C GLU A 107 -4.12 -10.04 23.58
N THR A 108 -4.53 -10.57 24.74
CA THR A 108 -5.87 -10.35 25.29
C THR A 108 -6.12 -8.85 25.39
N GLY A 109 -7.26 -8.40 24.85
CA GLY A 109 -7.59 -6.99 24.82
C GLY A 109 -7.12 -6.23 23.59
N CYS A 110 -6.11 -6.67 22.84
CA CYS A 110 -5.68 -5.95 21.64
C CYS A 110 -6.67 -6.13 20.47
N ARG A 111 -6.94 -5.06 19.71
CA ARG A 111 -7.84 -5.06 18.55
C ARG A 111 -7.21 -4.56 17.24
N ASN A 112 -5.88 -4.56 17.13
CA ASN A 112 -5.21 -4.30 15.86
C ASN A 112 -5.25 -5.57 14.98
N ILE A 113 -5.91 -5.48 13.82
CA ILE A 113 -6.03 -6.59 12.86
C ILE A 113 -4.91 -6.50 11.81
N LYS A 114 -4.73 -5.32 11.20
CA LYS A 114 -3.54 -4.97 10.41
C LYS A 114 -2.36 -4.62 11.31
N ASP A 115 -1.16 -4.59 10.72
CA ASP A 115 0.12 -4.31 11.40
C ASP A 115 0.47 -2.80 11.51
N GLY A 116 -0.49 -1.92 11.17
CA GLY A 116 -0.29 -0.46 11.06
C GLY A 116 0.01 -0.02 9.64
N GLY A 117 0.38 1.26 9.47
CA GLY A 117 0.90 1.78 8.19
C GLY A 117 -0.15 1.98 7.09
N ASP A 118 -1.44 2.04 7.43
CA ASP A 118 -2.46 2.56 6.50
C ASP A 118 -2.23 4.07 6.33
N ASN A 119 -1.59 4.46 5.21
CA ASN A 119 -1.21 5.84 4.93
C ASN A 119 -2.41 6.80 4.92
N VAL A 120 -2.24 7.95 5.56
CA VAL A 120 -3.07 9.14 5.34
C VAL A 120 -2.51 9.90 4.13
N PRO A 121 -3.35 10.46 3.24
CA PRO A 121 -2.87 11.32 2.16
C PRO A 121 -2.14 12.56 2.70
N PHE A 122 -1.03 12.94 2.07
CA PHE A 122 -0.19 14.05 2.53
C PHE A 122 -0.90 15.41 2.37
N SER A 123 -1.32 16.03 3.48
CA SER A 123 -1.90 17.38 3.50
C SER A 123 -1.66 18.15 4.81
N ILE A 124 -0.48 18.78 4.88
CA ILE A 124 -0.16 20.07 5.55
C ILE A 124 -0.30 20.20 7.09
N ASP A 125 0.81 20.64 7.69
CA ASP A 125 1.06 21.32 8.97
C ASP A 125 0.16 21.05 10.20
N GLY A 126 0.70 20.26 11.11
CA GLY A 126 0.26 20.18 12.51
C GLY A 126 0.95 19.02 13.22
N PRO A 127 1.39 19.16 14.49
CA PRO A 127 1.97 18.02 15.18
C PRO A 127 0.92 16.99 15.57
N LEU A 128 1.24 15.75 15.23
CA LEU A 128 0.48 14.53 15.35
C LEU A 128 0.83 13.81 16.65
N LEU A 129 -0.03 12.88 17.08
CA LEU A 129 -0.06 12.34 18.44
C LEU A 129 -0.28 10.81 18.45
N ALA A 130 0.41 10.01 19.29
CA ALA A 130 0.11 8.55 19.54
C ALA A 130 -0.73 8.36 20.84
N LYS A 131 -1.38 7.21 21.17
CA LYS A 131 -2.33 7.07 22.35
C LYS A 131 -2.51 5.65 22.98
N ILE A 132 -3.16 5.55 24.16
CA ILE A 132 -3.74 4.40 24.93
C ILE A 132 -5.09 4.85 25.57
N ALA A 133 -5.78 4.04 26.40
CA ALA A 133 -6.91 4.45 27.27
C ALA A 133 -7.02 3.67 28.60
N ASP A 134 -7.83 4.17 29.53
CA ASP A 134 -7.89 3.93 30.99
C ASP A 134 -9.38 3.99 31.42
N GLU A 135 -9.88 3.18 32.38
CA GLU A 135 -11.22 3.37 32.99
C GLU A 135 -11.08 3.74 34.48
N LYS A 136 -11.84 4.74 34.97
CA LYS A 136 -12.21 4.79 36.39
C LYS A 136 -13.55 5.47 36.65
N ASN A 137 -14.61 4.69 36.84
CA ASN A 137 -15.24 4.47 38.17
C ASN A 137 -16.71 3.98 38.07
N LYS A 138 -16.95 2.70 38.36
CA LYS A 138 -18.27 2.24 38.89
C LYS A 138 -18.22 1.06 39.87
N VAL A 139 -17.04 0.81 40.45
CA VAL A 139 -16.74 -0.40 41.24
C VAL A 139 -16.89 -0.21 42.75
N ARG A 140 -16.98 1.03 43.26
CA ARG A 140 -16.93 1.31 44.71
C ARG A 140 -18.08 0.69 45.50
N ASP A 141 -19.26 0.59 44.90
CA ASP A 141 -20.47 0.11 45.57
C ASP A 141 -20.59 -1.43 45.47
N LEU A 142 -20.27 -1.99 44.29
CA LEU A 142 -20.17 -3.45 44.08
C LEU A 142 -19.13 -4.12 45.00
N CYS A 143 -18.00 -3.45 45.27
CA CYS A 143 -17.00 -4.00 46.20
C CYS A 143 -17.50 -4.07 47.65
N ALA A 144 -18.41 -3.20 48.08
CA ALA A 144 -19.00 -3.25 49.42
C ALA A 144 -19.97 -4.43 49.58
N GLU A 145 -20.78 -4.69 48.54
CA GLU A 145 -21.69 -5.83 48.47
C GLU A 145 -20.91 -7.16 48.42
N LEU A 146 -19.87 -7.24 47.59
CA LEU A 146 -19.00 -8.43 47.49
C LEU A 146 -18.24 -8.73 48.80
N LEU A 147 -17.74 -7.72 49.52
CA LEU A 147 -17.13 -7.93 50.84
C LEU A 147 -18.13 -8.50 51.85
N THR A 148 -19.39 -8.09 51.77
CA THR A 148 -20.46 -8.59 52.66
C THR A 148 -20.74 -10.08 52.39
N LEU A 149 -20.85 -10.46 51.12
CA LEU A 149 -21.06 -11.85 50.69
C LEU A 149 -19.87 -12.76 51.03
N GLU A 150 -18.63 -12.30 50.82
CA GLU A 150 -17.43 -13.09 51.13
C GLU A 150 -17.30 -13.39 52.63
N ASN A 151 -17.70 -12.45 53.50
CA ASN A 151 -17.73 -12.65 54.95
C ASN A 151 -18.82 -13.64 55.40
N GLN A 152 -20.00 -13.62 54.78
CA GLN A 152 -21.03 -14.66 55.00
C GLN A 152 -20.52 -16.04 54.60
N GLN A 153 -19.85 -16.16 53.44
CA GLN A 153 -19.30 -17.43 52.96
C GLN A 153 -18.19 -17.97 53.88
N LYS A 154 -17.32 -17.09 54.41
CA LYS A 154 -16.32 -17.43 55.43
C LYS A 154 -16.93 -17.94 56.74
N HIS A 155 -18.12 -17.47 57.11
CA HIS A 155 -18.85 -17.98 58.28
C HIS A 155 -19.38 -19.41 58.04
N LEU A 156 -20.02 -19.65 56.89
CA LEU A 156 -20.54 -20.98 56.52
C LEU A 156 -19.42 -22.04 56.45
N VAL A 157 -18.25 -21.69 55.92
CA VAL A 157 -17.07 -22.58 55.87
C VAL A 157 -16.45 -22.84 57.26
N LYS A 158 -16.66 -21.97 58.25
CA LYS A 158 -16.30 -22.24 59.65
C LYS A 158 -17.26 -23.22 60.32
N GLU A 159 -18.57 -23.08 60.09
CA GLU A 159 -19.57 -24.04 60.60
C GLU A 159 -19.34 -25.44 60.03
N ALA A 160 -19.17 -25.56 58.72
CA ALA A 160 -18.97 -26.84 58.02
C ALA A 160 -17.69 -27.60 58.43
N LYS A 161 -16.77 -26.98 59.19
CA LYS A 161 -15.53 -27.61 59.70
C LYS A 161 -15.64 -28.13 61.14
N LYS A 162 -16.79 -27.92 61.82
CA LYS A 162 -17.02 -28.45 63.18
C LYS A 162 -17.36 -29.95 63.20
N THR A 163 -17.91 -30.48 62.11
CA THR A 163 -18.31 -31.89 61.97
C THR A 163 -17.12 -32.79 61.60
N LYS A 164 -16.72 -33.69 62.50
CA LYS A 164 -15.59 -34.63 62.31
C LYS A 164 -16.03 -35.92 61.60
N PRO A 165 -15.35 -36.37 60.52
CA PRO A 165 -15.56 -37.71 59.96
C PRO A 165 -14.82 -38.81 60.76
N VAL A 166 -15.39 -40.02 60.77
CA VAL A 166 -14.85 -41.22 61.43
C VAL A 166 -13.85 -41.95 60.51
N LYS A 167 -12.86 -42.65 61.07
CA LYS A 167 -11.79 -43.36 60.33
C LYS A 167 -11.97 -44.89 60.31
N PRO A 168 -11.71 -45.56 59.17
CA PRO A 168 -11.40 -46.99 59.10
C PRO A 168 -9.88 -47.28 59.31
N PRO A 169 -9.47 -48.54 59.56
CA PRO A 169 -8.10 -48.91 59.95
C PRO A 169 -7.11 -49.23 58.80
N LYS A 170 -5.83 -49.43 59.15
CA LYS A 170 -4.67 -49.66 58.24
C LYS A 170 -4.30 -51.14 58.05
N LYS A 171 -3.50 -51.43 57.00
CA LYS A 171 -2.47 -52.50 56.95
C LYS A 171 -1.16 -51.96 56.31
N THR A 172 -0.07 -52.74 56.37
CA THR A 172 1.34 -52.31 56.14
C THR A 172 2.15 -53.33 55.30
N ARG A 173 3.29 -52.90 54.72
CA ARG A 173 4.51 -53.73 54.47
C ARG A 173 5.73 -52.84 54.13
N ASP A 174 6.96 -53.37 54.26
CA ASP A 174 8.22 -52.62 54.38
C ASP A 174 9.33 -53.00 53.35
N GLY A 175 10.40 -52.18 53.21
CA GLY A 175 11.78 -52.70 52.97
C GLY A 175 12.68 -52.14 51.82
N ARG A 176 13.53 -51.13 52.14
CA ARG A 176 15.03 -50.93 51.92
C ARG A 176 15.89 -51.80 50.93
N PRO A 177 17.21 -51.50 50.64
CA PRO A 177 18.15 -50.38 50.98
C PRO A 177 19.10 -49.85 49.82
N LYS A 178 20.25 -49.23 50.18
CA LYS A 178 21.15 -48.25 49.45
C LYS A 178 22.45 -48.77 48.76
N GLY A 179 23.07 -47.90 47.93
CA GLY A 179 24.52 -47.73 47.59
C GLY A 179 24.87 -46.21 47.38
N ALA A 180 26.03 -45.67 46.94
CA ALA A 180 27.43 -46.12 46.69
C ALA A 180 28.42 -44.89 46.83
N LYS A 181 29.60 -44.80 46.15
CA LYS A 181 30.63 -43.70 46.33
C LYS A 181 31.46 -43.28 45.06
N ALA A 182 32.16 -42.12 45.15
CA ALA A 182 32.95 -41.38 44.13
C ALA A 182 34.48 -41.69 44.07
N PRO A 183 35.30 -41.02 43.20
CA PRO A 183 36.27 -39.98 43.67
C PRO A 183 36.54 -38.76 42.70
N LYS A 184 37.75 -38.13 42.70
CA LYS A 184 38.04 -36.69 42.35
C LYS A 184 39.24 -36.39 41.38
N GLY A 185 39.29 -35.16 40.81
CA GLY A 185 40.51 -34.31 40.63
C GLY A 185 40.87 -33.84 39.19
N ASP A 186 41.77 -32.87 38.90
CA ASP A 186 42.25 -31.63 39.59
C ASP A 186 43.18 -30.73 38.66
N LYS A 187 43.47 -29.46 39.02
CA LYS A 187 44.59 -28.54 38.60
C LYS A 187 44.60 -27.71 37.27
N LYS A 188 45.51 -26.70 37.23
CA LYS A 188 45.70 -25.56 36.27
C LYS A 188 47.10 -24.88 36.44
N PRO A 189 47.77 -24.29 35.39
CA PRO A 189 48.64 -23.09 35.58
C PRO A 189 48.66 -22.03 34.41
N LYS A 190 49.78 -21.27 34.19
CA LYS A 190 49.87 -19.85 33.69
C LYS A 190 50.74 -19.55 32.41
N ALA A 191 50.28 -18.58 31.59
CA ALA A 191 50.87 -17.31 31.06
C ALA A 191 52.15 -17.12 30.14
N THR A 192 52.01 -16.16 29.18
CA THR A 192 52.98 -15.16 28.57
C THR A 192 54.18 -15.63 27.69
N PRO A 193 54.84 -14.77 26.84
CA PRO A 193 54.64 -13.35 26.43
C PRO A 193 54.58 -13.12 24.87
N ALA A 194 55.03 -11.95 24.35
CA ALA A 194 54.96 -11.49 22.93
C ALA A 194 56.31 -10.96 22.35
N PRO A 195 56.40 -10.59 21.05
CA PRO A 195 57.12 -9.36 20.63
C PRO A 195 56.47 -8.57 19.44
N SER A 196 57.15 -7.49 19.00
CA SER A 196 56.82 -6.54 17.90
C SER A 196 57.32 -7.01 16.51
N ALA A 197 57.21 -6.30 15.36
CA ALA A 197 56.85 -4.90 15.03
C ALA A 197 55.96 -4.83 13.74
N GLU A 198 55.96 -3.91 12.76
CA GLU A 198 56.80 -2.75 12.33
C GLU A 198 55.94 -1.74 11.49
N ALA A 199 56.51 -0.71 10.80
CA ALA A 199 55.75 0.37 10.11
C ALA A 199 56.28 0.82 8.72
N SER A 200 55.41 1.43 7.90
CA SER A 200 55.76 2.21 6.69
C SER A 200 54.64 3.18 6.25
N GLU A 201 54.95 4.46 6.01
CA GLU A 201 54.02 5.48 5.48
C GLU A 201 54.48 6.03 4.11
N VAL A 202 53.55 6.16 3.15
CA VAL A 202 53.66 7.03 1.95
C VAL A 202 52.24 7.56 1.64
N PRO A 203 52.04 8.84 1.27
CA PRO A 203 50.72 9.49 1.36
C PRO A 203 49.88 9.42 0.07
N HIS A 204 48.55 9.53 0.22
CA HIS A 204 47.61 9.68 -0.89
C HIS A 204 46.42 10.62 -0.57
N LYS A 205 46.69 11.67 0.23
CA LYS A 205 45.66 12.39 1.01
C LYS A 205 45.01 13.60 0.29
N GLU A 206 45.61 14.11 -0.78
CA GLU A 206 45.19 15.37 -1.38
C GLU A 206 43.99 15.20 -2.34
N HIS A 207 43.98 14.17 -3.19
CA HIS A 207 42.91 13.98 -4.17
C HIS A 207 41.53 13.67 -3.55
N CYS A 208 41.48 13.07 -2.35
CA CYS A 208 40.22 12.91 -1.61
C CYS A 208 39.68 14.24 -1.06
N THR A 209 40.52 15.25 -0.86
CA THR A 209 40.13 16.49 -0.18
C THR A 209 39.25 17.37 -1.08
N GLU A 210 39.48 17.38 -2.39
CA GLU A 210 38.65 18.13 -3.35
C GLU A 210 37.29 17.48 -3.57
N ILE A 211 37.21 16.14 -3.65
CA ILE A 211 35.92 15.42 -3.73
C ILE A 211 35.11 15.62 -2.44
N ILE A 212 35.76 15.62 -1.28
CA ILE A 212 35.12 15.92 0.02
C ILE A 212 34.72 17.40 0.12
N LYS A 213 35.44 18.32 -0.56
CA LYS A 213 35.06 19.73 -0.64
C LYS A 213 33.83 19.91 -1.55
N PHE A 214 33.86 19.39 -2.77
CA PHE A 214 32.72 19.38 -3.69
C PHE A 214 31.46 18.81 -3.02
N ALA A 215 31.55 17.66 -2.35
CA ALA A 215 30.43 17.06 -1.62
C ALA A 215 29.98 17.84 -0.36
N LYS A 216 30.80 18.75 0.19
CA LYS A 216 30.40 19.66 1.28
C LYS A 216 29.78 20.96 0.78
N ASP A 217 30.24 21.42 -0.38
CA ASP A 217 29.79 22.65 -1.03
C ASP A 217 28.45 22.41 -1.73
N SER A 218 28.26 21.25 -2.38
CA SER A 218 26.93 20.78 -2.85
C SER A 218 25.94 20.48 -1.71
N CYS A 219 26.42 20.31 -0.48
CA CYS A 219 25.60 20.22 0.75
C CYS A 219 25.74 21.49 1.62
N ALA A 220 26.02 22.64 1.00
CA ALA A 220 25.89 23.95 1.61
C ALA A 220 24.48 24.52 1.38
N ASP A 221 23.95 24.41 0.15
CA ASP A 221 22.61 24.89 -0.23
C ASP A 221 21.47 24.21 0.56
N ASP A 222 21.63 22.94 0.96
CA ASP A 222 20.64 22.18 1.76
C ASP A 222 20.46 22.69 3.21
N ARG A 223 21.30 23.62 3.69
CA ARG A 223 21.35 23.96 5.13
C ARG A 223 20.25 24.91 5.61
N ASP A 224 19.64 25.68 4.70
CA ASP A 224 18.50 26.53 5.05
C ASP A 224 17.19 25.71 5.14
N ASP A 225 17.10 24.55 4.49
CA ASP A 225 15.92 23.66 4.50
C ASP A 225 15.99 22.50 5.53
N GLY A 226 17.11 22.37 6.27
CA GLY A 226 17.13 21.73 7.60
C GLY A 226 17.05 20.20 7.69
N TYR A 227 17.39 19.45 6.63
CA TYR A 227 17.26 17.98 6.61
C TYR A 227 18.53 17.22 7.01
N VAL A 228 18.40 16.09 7.74
CA VAL A 228 19.54 15.19 8.10
C VAL A 228 19.13 13.72 8.00
N ALA A 229 19.86 12.92 7.24
CA ALA A 229 19.55 11.51 7.00
C ALA A 229 20.05 10.55 8.13
N PRO A 230 19.21 9.64 8.67
CA PRO A 230 19.58 8.68 9.71
C PRO A 230 20.17 7.37 9.18
N ARG A 231 20.87 6.61 10.04
CA ARG A 231 21.51 5.30 9.72
C ARG A 231 20.59 4.09 10.01
N CYS A 232 20.84 2.99 9.29
CA CYS A 232 20.04 1.76 9.23
C CYS A 232 20.18 0.81 10.46
N PRO A 233 19.15 0.03 10.87
CA PRO A 233 19.14 -0.75 12.13
C PRO A 233 19.18 -2.30 11.98
N LEU A 234 19.55 -3.01 13.06
CA LEU A 234 19.11 -4.37 13.44
C LEU A 234 19.57 -4.66 14.90
N LEU A 235 18.72 -4.86 15.92
CA LEU A 235 17.78 -5.98 16.27
C LEU A 235 18.44 -7.22 16.92
N SER A 236 17.92 -7.64 18.10
CA SER A 236 17.86 -9.04 18.65
C SER A 236 17.46 -9.07 20.14
N THR A 237 16.74 -10.05 20.75
CA THR A 237 15.75 -11.09 20.31
C THR A 237 15.16 -11.83 21.56
N LEU A 238 14.14 -12.71 21.38
CA LEU A 238 13.61 -13.76 22.32
C LEU A 238 12.66 -13.28 23.45
N SER A 239 11.64 -13.98 24.01
CA SER A 239 10.76 -15.17 23.71
C SER A 239 9.78 -15.36 24.92
N GLY A 240 8.60 -16.05 24.95
CA GLY A 240 7.77 -16.88 24.04
C GLY A 240 6.64 -17.65 24.83
N VAL A 241 5.97 -18.66 24.20
CA VAL A 241 5.09 -19.76 24.81
C VAL A 241 3.56 -19.55 25.06
N ASN A 242 2.74 -20.29 24.28
CA ASN A 242 1.43 -20.99 24.47
C ASN A 242 0.16 -20.50 25.27
N LEU A 243 -0.94 -20.34 24.50
CA LEU A 243 -2.29 -21.01 24.57
C LEU A 243 -3.43 -20.67 25.60
N ARG A 244 -4.57 -20.23 25.01
CA ARG A 244 -6.01 -20.53 25.30
C ARG A 244 -6.69 -20.12 26.64
N LYS A 245 -7.63 -19.16 26.56
CA LYS A 245 -9.10 -19.39 26.76
C LYS A 245 -9.95 -18.16 26.35
N GLN A 246 -11.28 -18.28 26.35
CA GLN A 246 -12.25 -17.24 25.97
C GLN A 246 -12.65 -16.33 27.15
N ALA A 247 -12.92 -15.06 26.88
CA ALA A 247 -13.79 -14.16 27.66
C ALA A 247 -14.35 -13.04 26.76
N SER A 248 -15.40 -12.34 27.20
CA SER A 248 -16.23 -11.46 26.37
C SER A 248 -16.33 -10.00 26.84
N GLN A 249 -15.48 -9.13 26.30
CA GLN A 249 -15.68 -7.68 26.14
C GLN A 249 -14.86 -7.20 24.92
N CYS A 250 -15.19 -6.05 24.28
CA CYS A 250 -14.59 -5.61 23.01
C CYS A 250 -14.51 -4.07 22.86
N ILE A 251 -13.32 -3.43 22.80
CA ILE A 251 -13.18 -1.97 22.58
C ILE A 251 -11.87 -1.64 21.74
N PRO A 252 -11.93 -1.18 20.45
CA PRO A 252 -10.77 -1.06 19.51
C PRO A 252 -10.20 0.35 19.06
N LEU A 253 -9.24 0.97 19.78
CA LEU A 253 -8.71 2.34 19.59
C LEU A 253 -7.83 2.61 18.34
N TYR A 254 -8.09 3.73 17.65
CA TYR A 254 -7.31 4.32 16.55
C TYR A 254 -7.02 5.79 16.87
N LEU A 255 -6.31 6.39 15.93
CA LEU A 255 -5.83 7.73 15.84
C LEU A 255 -5.75 8.05 14.32
N HIS A 256 -5.87 9.31 13.85
CA HIS A 256 -6.02 9.66 12.41
C HIS A 256 -5.03 10.64 11.73
N GLY A 257 -5.05 10.74 10.41
CA GLY A 257 -4.66 11.97 9.69
C GLY A 257 -5.81 12.44 8.80
N ASP A 258 -5.69 13.60 8.14
CA ASP A 258 -6.84 14.24 7.48
C ASP A 258 -7.06 13.82 6.02
N GLU A 259 -8.31 13.96 5.55
CA GLU A 259 -8.72 13.71 4.16
C GLU A 259 -9.00 15.02 3.43
N GLY A 260 -8.38 15.23 2.27
CA GLY A 260 -8.83 16.23 1.31
C GLY A 260 -10.21 15.84 0.74
N THR A 261 -11.11 16.81 0.60
CA THR A 261 -12.52 16.58 0.26
C THR A 261 -12.74 15.80 -1.04
N THR A 262 -13.64 14.81 -1.02
CA THR A 262 -14.26 14.27 -2.24
C THR A 262 -15.78 14.26 -2.09
N TYR A 263 -16.48 15.03 -2.94
CA TYR A 263 -17.94 15.10 -2.95
C TYR A 263 -18.57 13.78 -3.43
N LYS A 264 -19.13 12.98 -2.52
CA LYS A 264 -20.14 11.98 -2.89
C LYS A 264 -21.51 12.63 -3.06
N ARG A 265 -21.72 13.30 -4.21
CA ARG A 265 -23.04 13.77 -4.63
C ARG A 265 -23.80 12.60 -5.27
N ASN A 266 -24.94 12.21 -4.70
CA ASN A 266 -25.83 11.26 -5.36
C ASN A 266 -26.42 11.92 -6.62
N ILE A 267 -26.27 11.27 -7.77
CA ILE A 267 -26.81 11.71 -9.08
C ILE A 267 -27.82 10.68 -9.64
N TYR A 268 -28.05 9.57 -8.91
CA TYR A 268 -28.77 8.37 -9.37
C TYR A 268 -30.31 8.40 -9.22
N GLN A 269 -30.99 9.56 -9.29
CA GLN A 269 -32.46 9.62 -9.16
C GLN A 269 -33.25 10.30 -10.29
N ASP A 270 -32.67 11.23 -11.06
CA ASP A 270 -33.41 11.99 -12.09
C ASP A 270 -32.95 11.71 -13.52
N ALA A 271 -33.26 10.52 -14.04
CA ALA A 271 -32.96 10.13 -15.44
C ALA A 271 -33.89 9.07 -16.04
N HIS A 272 -35.21 9.18 -15.82
CA HIS A 272 -36.21 8.37 -16.53
C HIS A 272 -37.04 9.24 -17.49
N HIS A 273 -36.91 9.03 -18.81
CA HIS A 273 -38.01 8.68 -19.74
C HIS A 273 -37.52 8.49 -21.20
N HIS A 274 -38.26 7.66 -21.95
CA HIS A 274 -38.26 7.47 -23.42
C HIS A 274 -37.00 6.95 -24.14
N HIS A 275 -37.11 5.71 -24.66
CA HIS A 275 -36.40 5.21 -25.84
C HIS A 275 -37.41 4.54 -26.79
N PRO A 276 -37.42 4.83 -28.11
CA PRO A 276 -38.15 4.06 -29.11
C PRO A 276 -37.37 2.80 -29.55
N LYS A 277 -38.06 1.83 -30.15
CA LYS A 277 -37.51 0.53 -30.59
C LYS A 277 -37.07 0.56 -32.06
N GLY A 278 -36.04 -0.22 -32.40
CA GLY A 278 -35.60 -0.48 -33.79
C GLY A 278 -35.23 -1.95 -33.98
N ASN A 279 -35.45 -2.49 -35.19
CA ASN A 279 -35.33 -3.93 -35.49
C ASN A 279 -33.94 -4.36 -35.98
N PHE A 280 -33.61 -5.64 -35.76
CA PHE A 280 -32.39 -6.29 -36.24
C PHE A 280 -32.51 -6.82 -37.68
N GLY A 281 -31.44 -6.68 -38.47
CA GLY A 281 -31.20 -7.38 -39.73
C GLY A 281 -30.21 -8.55 -39.58
N LYS A 282 -30.16 -9.47 -40.56
CA LYS A 282 -29.34 -10.70 -40.55
C LYS A 282 -28.08 -10.61 -41.45
N PRO A 283 -27.09 -11.53 -41.31
CA PRO A 283 -25.68 -11.23 -41.58
C PRO A 283 -25.16 -11.66 -42.97
N GLY A 284 -23.96 -11.17 -43.33
CA GLY A 284 -23.22 -11.64 -44.51
C GLY A 284 -21.74 -11.23 -44.56
N THR A 285 -20.84 -12.21 -44.37
CA THR A 285 -19.41 -12.21 -44.77
C THR A 285 -18.43 -11.23 -44.11
N ILE A 286 -17.13 -11.48 -44.31
CA ILE A 286 -15.99 -11.11 -43.45
C ILE A 286 -14.89 -10.40 -44.27
N LEU A 287 -14.00 -9.65 -43.60
CA LEU A 287 -12.79 -8.97 -44.14
C LEU A 287 -13.04 -7.76 -45.09
N GLN A 288 -13.64 -6.68 -44.57
CA GLN A 288 -13.29 -5.29 -45.01
C GLN A 288 -13.81 -4.13 -44.13
N ALA A 289 -14.60 -4.39 -43.08
CA ALA A 289 -15.33 -3.36 -42.34
C ALA A 289 -14.70 -2.95 -40.99
N SER A 290 -13.67 -2.09 -41.00
CA SER A 290 -13.23 -1.34 -39.79
C SER A 290 -13.57 0.15 -39.80
N SER A 291 -14.04 0.70 -40.94
CA SER A 291 -14.21 2.14 -41.18
C SER A 291 -15.67 2.64 -41.24
N LYS A 292 -16.67 1.79 -40.97
CA LYS A 292 -18.10 2.12 -41.15
C LYS A 292 -19.00 1.87 -39.93
N ALA A 293 -18.44 1.62 -38.76
CA ALA A 293 -19.21 1.34 -37.53
C ALA A 293 -19.65 2.61 -36.74
N SER A 294 -19.12 3.79 -37.08
CA SER A 294 -19.23 5.04 -36.30
C SER A 294 -20.53 5.84 -36.49
N ASN A 295 -21.18 5.73 -37.65
CA ASN A 295 -22.06 6.80 -38.13
C ASN A 295 -23.47 6.86 -37.50
N GLY A 296 -23.71 6.18 -36.37
CA GLY A 296 -25.03 6.05 -35.73
C GLY A 296 -25.19 6.73 -34.37
N CYS A 297 -24.14 6.83 -33.54
CA CYS A 297 -24.30 7.20 -32.12
C CYS A 297 -23.11 8.00 -31.50
N ASP A 298 -22.11 8.36 -32.28
CA ASP A 298 -20.77 8.71 -31.76
C ASP A 298 -20.63 10.09 -31.07
N ARG A 299 -21.68 10.93 -31.03
CA ARG A 299 -21.62 12.28 -30.44
C ARG A 299 -21.42 12.35 -28.92
N GLY A 300 -21.34 11.21 -28.22
CA GLY A 300 -21.13 11.15 -26.77
C GLY A 300 -19.69 10.87 -26.32
N TRP A 301 -18.78 10.47 -27.23
CA TRP A 301 -17.45 9.93 -26.89
C TRP A 301 -16.33 10.65 -27.64
N ASP A 302 -16.54 11.95 -27.83
CA ASP A 302 -15.72 12.80 -28.69
C ASP A 302 -14.46 13.27 -27.97
N MET A 303 -13.36 12.54 -28.17
CA MET A 303 -12.06 12.89 -27.61
C MET A 303 -11.53 14.24 -28.12
N ARG A 304 -12.14 14.85 -29.17
CA ARG A 304 -11.69 16.12 -29.75
C ARG A 304 -11.73 17.28 -28.76
N ASP A 305 -12.65 17.32 -27.80
CA ASP A 305 -12.65 18.37 -26.77
C ASP A 305 -11.44 18.24 -25.84
N ALA A 306 -11.01 17.01 -25.54
CA ALA A 306 -9.79 16.73 -24.80
C ALA A 306 -8.53 16.99 -25.65
N GLU A 307 -8.48 16.54 -26.91
CA GLU A 307 -7.38 16.85 -27.84
C GLU A 307 -7.24 18.36 -28.09
N ALA A 308 -8.35 19.11 -28.12
CA ALA A 308 -8.35 20.56 -28.19
C ALA A 308 -7.82 21.20 -26.91
N ALA A 309 -8.22 20.72 -25.72
CA ALA A 309 -7.68 21.21 -24.44
C ALA A 309 -6.17 20.92 -24.29
N MET A 310 -5.71 19.72 -24.67
CA MET A 310 -4.29 19.35 -24.67
C MET A 310 -3.52 20.21 -25.68
N SER A 311 -4.02 20.39 -26.91
CA SER A 311 -3.45 21.32 -27.91
C SER A 311 -3.37 22.75 -27.39
N LYS A 312 -4.44 23.23 -26.74
CA LYS A 312 -4.53 24.57 -26.13
C LYS A 312 -3.45 24.77 -25.07
N SER A 313 -3.13 23.74 -24.28
CA SER A 313 -2.08 23.80 -23.26
C SER A 313 -0.67 24.06 -23.81
N HIS A 314 -0.42 23.85 -25.11
CA HIS A 314 0.87 24.18 -25.74
C HIS A 314 0.97 25.63 -26.23
N VAL A 315 -0.16 26.37 -26.31
CA VAL A 315 -0.20 27.71 -26.92
C VAL A 315 -0.77 28.81 -26.01
N GLU A 316 -1.60 28.47 -25.03
CA GLU A 316 -2.16 29.42 -24.06
C GLU A 316 -1.65 29.13 -22.64
N PRO A 317 -1.27 30.14 -21.84
CA PRO A 317 -0.86 29.95 -20.46
C PRO A 317 -2.05 29.51 -19.60
N LEU A 318 -1.82 28.50 -18.76
CA LEU A 318 -2.76 27.99 -17.76
C LEU A 318 -2.31 28.46 -16.36
N PRO A 319 -3.21 28.48 -15.36
CA PRO A 319 -2.82 28.70 -13.97
C PRO A 319 -1.76 27.68 -13.54
N LEU A 320 -0.69 28.13 -12.87
CA LEU A 320 0.35 27.25 -12.37
C LEU A 320 -0.22 26.33 -11.28
N PRO A 321 0.08 25.01 -11.28
CA PRO A 321 -0.41 24.07 -10.27
C PRO A 321 0.40 24.12 -8.96
N TRP A 322 1.16 25.21 -8.73
CA TRP A 322 1.97 25.43 -7.53
C TRP A 322 2.04 26.92 -7.17
N GLU A 323 2.16 27.21 -5.88
CA GLU A 323 2.46 28.56 -5.37
C GLU A 323 3.98 28.84 -5.37
N ARG A 324 4.81 27.81 -5.23
CA ARG A 324 6.29 27.87 -5.24
C ARG A 324 6.83 26.93 -6.30
N GLU A 325 7.57 27.44 -7.28
CA GLU A 325 8.18 26.62 -8.33
C GLU A 325 9.22 25.65 -7.75
N ALA A 326 9.24 24.41 -8.25
CA ALA A 326 10.16 23.37 -7.81
C ALA A 326 11.61 23.65 -8.28
N ALA A 327 12.60 23.19 -7.52
CA ALA A 327 14.01 23.38 -7.87
C ALA A 327 14.35 22.77 -9.26
N PHE A 328 13.78 21.62 -9.60
CA PHE A 328 13.96 20.98 -10.91
C PHE A 328 13.50 21.87 -12.06
N THR A 329 12.27 22.36 -12.04
CA THR A 329 11.75 23.21 -13.11
C THR A 329 12.40 24.60 -13.09
N ARG A 330 12.84 25.10 -11.94
CA ARG A 330 13.56 26.38 -11.81
C ARG A 330 14.98 26.35 -12.39
N LEU A 331 15.71 25.24 -12.22
CA LEU A 331 17.15 25.16 -12.47
C LEU A 331 17.55 24.33 -13.69
N LEU A 332 16.72 23.39 -14.13
CA LEU A 332 17.00 22.54 -15.30
C LEU A 332 16.39 23.11 -16.59
N LEU A 333 16.90 22.66 -17.72
CA LEU A 333 16.32 22.93 -19.03
C LEU A 333 14.87 22.39 -19.08
N LYS A 334 13.94 23.30 -19.35
CA LYS A 334 12.51 23.04 -19.56
C LYS A 334 12.07 23.57 -20.92
N ASP A 335 10.96 23.04 -21.41
CA ASP A 335 10.27 23.57 -22.59
C ASP A 335 9.95 25.07 -22.37
N SER A 336 10.28 25.90 -23.36
CA SER A 336 10.05 27.36 -23.32
C SER A 336 8.68 27.78 -23.85
N ALA A 337 7.91 26.86 -24.44
CA ALA A 337 6.53 27.12 -24.84
C ALA A 337 5.60 27.29 -23.62
N PRO A 338 4.42 27.94 -23.76
CA PRO A 338 3.44 28.10 -22.69
C PRO A 338 3.20 26.80 -21.90
N ASN A 339 3.24 26.88 -20.57
CA ASN A 339 3.13 25.75 -19.63
C ASN A 339 4.27 24.70 -19.69
N GLY A 340 5.39 24.97 -20.38
CA GLY A 340 6.51 24.05 -20.49
C GLY A 340 7.17 23.67 -19.14
N ALA A 341 7.06 24.53 -18.13
CA ALA A 341 7.42 24.21 -16.74
C ALA A 341 6.53 23.10 -16.15
N ALA A 342 5.22 23.11 -16.42
CA ALA A 342 4.31 22.07 -15.94
C ALA A 342 4.53 20.75 -16.72
N ARG A 343 4.78 20.85 -18.04
CA ARG A 343 5.16 19.71 -18.90
C ARG A 343 6.54 19.11 -18.61
N PHE A 344 7.33 19.69 -17.70
CA PHE A 344 8.55 19.04 -17.19
C PHE A 344 8.23 17.74 -16.45
N HIS A 345 7.10 17.69 -15.73
CA HIS A 345 6.63 16.48 -15.07
C HIS A 345 5.80 15.65 -16.05
N LYS A 346 6.35 14.51 -16.48
CA LYS A 346 5.77 13.65 -17.50
C LYS A 346 4.95 12.49 -16.93
N PRO A 347 3.88 12.03 -17.60
CA PRO A 347 3.13 10.87 -17.15
C PRO A 347 3.89 9.57 -17.48
N ASP A 348 4.47 8.91 -16.46
CA ASP A 348 5.07 7.58 -16.64
C ASP A 348 4.01 6.58 -17.14
N LEU A 349 4.23 6.04 -18.34
CA LEU A 349 3.36 5.04 -18.96
C LEU A 349 3.19 3.78 -18.10
N TRP A 350 4.19 3.39 -17.30
CA TRP A 350 4.16 2.19 -16.49
C TRP A 350 3.26 2.35 -15.25
N HIS A 351 3.40 3.45 -14.50
CA HIS A 351 2.45 3.82 -13.46
C HIS A 351 1.05 4.09 -14.03
N THR A 352 0.96 4.67 -15.24
CA THR A 352 -0.30 5.05 -15.89
C THR A 352 -1.10 3.85 -16.37
N PHE A 353 -0.47 2.92 -17.09
CA PHE A 353 -1.11 1.72 -17.62
C PHE A 353 -0.97 0.52 -16.67
N HIS A 354 0.24 -0.02 -16.49
CA HIS A 354 0.44 -1.30 -15.80
C HIS A 354 0.07 -1.24 -14.31
N LEU A 355 0.33 -0.12 -13.62
CA LEU A 355 -0.18 0.16 -12.26
C LEU A 355 -1.39 1.10 -12.24
N GLY A 356 -2.17 1.16 -13.32
CA GLY A 356 -3.32 2.05 -13.42
C GLY A 356 -4.45 1.48 -14.28
N VAL A 357 -4.74 2.14 -15.39
CA VAL A 357 -5.93 1.85 -16.21
C VAL A 357 -5.92 0.42 -16.78
N GLY A 358 -4.74 -0.15 -17.04
CA GLY A 358 -4.59 -1.55 -17.43
C GLY A 358 -5.06 -2.54 -16.36
N LYS A 359 -4.97 -2.19 -15.06
CA LYS A 359 -5.44 -3.10 -14.01
C LYS A 359 -6.97 -3.16 -13.95
N SER A 360 -7.65 -2.00 -13.99
CA SER A 360 -9.12 -1.94 -13.99
C SER A 360 -9.70 -2.51 -15.29
N TRP A 361 -9.00 -2.32 -16.42
CA TRP A 361 -9.28 -3.03 -17.68
C TRP A 361 -9.25 -4.55 -17.48
N VAL A 362 -8.15 -5.08 -16.95
CA VAL A 362 -7.98 -6.54 -16.75
C VAL A 362 -9.04 -7.10 -15.80
N ALA A 363 -9.22 -6.51 -14.62
CA ALA A 363 -10.19 -6.98 -13.63
C ALA A 363 -11.63 -6.96 -14.19
N SER A 364 -12.02 -5.89 -14.88
CA SER A 364 -13.33 -5.78 -15.54
C SER A 364 -13.51 -6.80 -16.66
N SER A 365 -12.45 -7.03 -17.45
CA SER A 365 -12.47 -7.92 -18.61
C SER A 365 -12.51 -9.40 -18.21
N LEU A 366 -11.76 -9.82 -17.19
CA LEU A 366 -11.81 -11.18 -16.65
C LEU A 366 -13.19 -11.49 -16.04
N LEU A 367 -13.81 -10.54 -15.33
CA LEU A 367 -15.17 -10.71 -14.81
C LEU A 367 -16.19 -10.92 -15.94
N LEU A 368 -16.07 -10.20 -17.05
CA LEU A 368 -16.92 -10.35 -18.24
C LEU A 368 -16.66 -11.66 -18.98
N LEU A 369 -15.40 -11.93 -19.36
CA LEU A 369 -15.01 -13.17 -20.04
C LEU A 369 -15.26 -14.42 -19.20
N SER A 370 -15.46 -14.31 -17.87
CA SER A 370 -15.90 -15.44 -17.05
C SER A 370 -17.15 -16.15 -17.60
N ILE A 371 -18.02 -15.46 -18.34
CA ILE A 371 -19.25 -16.07 -18.91
C ILE A 371 -19.00 -17.09 -20.03
N VAL A 372 -17.83 -17.11 -20.67
CA VAL A 372 -17.51 -18.10 -21.73
C VAL A 372 -17.25 -19.50 -21.15
N PHE A 373 -16.91 -19.57 -19.85
CA PHE A 373 -16.68 -20.83 -19.15
C PHE A 373 -17.99 -21.36 -18.57
N ALA A 374 -18.36 -22.61 -18.87
CA ALA A 374 -19.59 -23.21 -18.36
C ALA A 374 -19.55 -23.42 -16.83
N GLY A 375 -20.39 -22.71 -16.07
CA GLY A 375 -20.49 -22.88 -14.61
C GLY A 375 -21.58 -22.02 -13.94
N ASN A 376 -22.36 -22.65 -13.05
CA ASN A 376 -23.54 -22.05 -12.41
C ASN A 376 -23.19 -20.98 -11.36
N SER A 377 -21.96 -20.95 -10.85
CA SER A 377 -21.43 -19.91 -9.95
C SER A 377 -20.25 -19.19 -10.58
N ILE A 378 -19.97 -17.96 -10.12
CA ILE A 378 -18.78 -17.21 -10.56
C ILE A 378 -17.49 -17.98 -10.24
N ASP A 379 -17.41 -18.61 -9.06
CA ASP A 379 -16.28 -19.43 -8.64
C ASP A 379 -16.02 -20.61 -9.61
N ALA A 380 -17.06 -21.38 -9.97
CA ALA A 380 -16.91 -22.51 -10.88
C ALA A 380 -16.47 -22.11 -12.31
N ARG A 381 -16.75 -20.86 -12.72
CA ARG A 381 -16.25 -20.29 -13.98
C ARG A 381 -14.80 -19.83 -13.87
N PHE A 382 -14.44 -19.17 -12.76
CA PHE A 382 -13.06 -18.77 -12.48
C PHE A 382 -12.12 -19.96 -12.26
N ASP A 383 -12.58 -21.07 -11.66
CA ASP A 383 -11.77 -22.28 -11.53
C ASP A 383 -11.43 -22.89 -12.90
N LYS A 384 -12.36 -22.84 -13.87
CA LYS A 384 -12.09 -23.25 -15.26
C LYS A 384 -11.18 -22.25 -15.99
N MET A 385 -11.41 -20.95 -15.85
CA MET A 385 -10.52 -19.91 -16.38
C MET A 385 -9.10 -20.04 -15.82
N ASN A 386 -8.95 -20.44 -14.55
CA ASN A 386 -7.67 -20.67 -13.92
C ASN A 386 -6.95 -21.91 -14.47
N LEU A 387 -7.68 -22.99 -14.75
CA LEU A 387 -7.10 -24.16 -15.43
C LEU A 387 -6.60 -23.79 -16.83
N GLU A 388 -7.36 -22.98 -17.56
CA GLU A 388 -6.95 -22.43 -18.86
C GLU A 388 -5.71 -21.54 -18.74
N PHE A 389 -5.69 -20.57 -17.81
CA PHE A 389 -4.53 -19.72 -17.52
C PHE A 389 -3.27 -20.54 -17.19
N LEU A 390 -3.40 -21.56 -16.35
CA LEU A 390 -2.28 -22.43 -15.94
C LEU A 390 -1.81 -23.36 -17.07
N SER A 391 -2.66 -23.65 -18.05
CA SER A 391 -2.34 -24.38 -19.27
C SER A 391 -1.62 -23.48 -20.28
N TRP A 392 -2.25 -22.35 -20.64
CA TRP A 392 -1.72 -21.32 -21.54
C TRP A 392 -0.34 -20.83 -21.11
N ALA A 393 -0.17 -20.40 -19.85
CA ALA A 393 1.12 -19.90 -19.37
C ALA A 393 2.21 -20.98 -19.32
N ARG A 394 1.85 -22.28 -19.34
CA ARG A 394 2.83 -23.37 -19.52
C ARG A 394 3.20 -23.55 -21.00
N ALA A 395 2.24 -23.43 -21.92
CA ALA A 395 2.46 -23.56 -23.35
C ALA A 395 3.35 -22.43 -23.90
N GLU A 396 3.00 -21.17 -23.60
CA GLU A 396 3.76 -19.97 -23.99
C GLU A 396 5.05 -19.77 -23.18
N LYS A 397 5.29 -20.62 -22.16
CA LYS A 397 6.44 -20.56 -21.22
C LYS A 397 6.50 -19.27 -20.39
N GLU A 398 5.36 -18.62 -20.21
CA GLU A 398 5.22 -17.34 -19.51
C GLU A 398 5.51 -17.42 -18.01
N TYR A 399 6.19 -16.40 -17.47
CA TYR A 399 6.51 -16.37 -16.04
C TYR A 399 5.28 -15.96 -15.22
N LYS A 400 4.75 -16.91 -14.45
CA LYS A 400 3.59 -16.68 -13.58
C LYS A 400 3.93 -15.89 -12.33
N PHE A 401 3.67 -14.58 -12.37
CA PHE A 401 3.75 -13.69 -11.21
C PHE A 401 2.63 -13.90 -10.18
N ILE A 402 1.60 -14.68 -10.50
CA ILE A 402 0.48 -15.07 -9.63
C ILE A 402 0.28 -16.59 -9.64
N SER A 403 -0.18 -17.16 -8.53
CA SER A 403 -0.41 -18.60 -8.38
C SER A 403 -1.77 -19.07 -8.93
N LYS A 404 -2.79 -18.19 -8.88
CA LYS A 404 -4.16 -18.44 -9.33
C LYS A 404 -4.77 -17.19 -9.97
N VAL A 405 -5.60 -17.36 -10.99
CA VAL A 405 -6.60 -16.35 -11.42
C VAL A 405 -7.93 -16.70 -10.76
N ASP A 406 -8.51 -15.78 -9.99
CA ASP A 406 -9.82 -15.98 -9.37
C ASP A 406 -10.61 -14.67 -9.20
N LYS A 407 -11.80 -14.76 -8.62
CA LYS A 407 -12.64 -13.57 -8.38
C LYS A 407 -12.04 -12.58 -7.39
N PHE A 408 -11.17 -13.01 -6.46
CA PHE A 408 -10.50 -12.13 -5.49
C PHE A 408 -9.36 -11.33 -6.12
N LEU A 409 -8.76 -11.84 -7.20
CA LEU A 409 -7.90 -11.06 -8.10
C LEU A 409 -8.66 -9.83 -8.68
N CYS A 410 -9.99 -9.96 -8.84
CA CYS A 410 -10.89 -8.99 -9.46
C CYS A 410 -11.95 -8.39 -8.48
N GLY A 411 -11.68 -8.33 -7.17
CA GLY A 411 -12.52 -7.62 -6.19
C GLY A 411 -13.39 -8.50 -5.29
N GLY A 412 -13.27 -9.82 -5.41
CA GLY A 412 -13.97 -10.82 -4.59
C GLY A 412 -15.32 -11.27 -5.15
N GLY A 413 -15.79 -10.67 -6.25
CA GLY A 413 -17.03 -11.05 -6.92
C GLY A 413 -18.32 -10.78 -6.14
N GLY A 414 -18.25 -9.96 -5.09
CA GLY A 414 -19.41 -9.47 -4.32
C GLY A 414 -19.60 -7.95 -4.37
N SER A 415 -18.58 -7.20 -4.81
CA SER A 415 -18.68 -5.78 -5.14
C SER A 415 -19.24 -5.60 -6.56
N ASN A 416 -20.03 -4.54 -6.77
CA ASN A 416 -20.33 -4.06 -8.13
C ASN A 416 -19.08 -3.49 -8.82
N GLU A 417 -18.10 -3.06 -8.03
CA GLU A 417 -16.82 -2.51 -8.45
C GLU A 417 -15.78 -3.60 -8.74
N ALA A 418 -15.21 -3.59 -9.94
CA ALA A 418 -14.13 -4.48 -10.36
C ALA A 418 -12.77 -3.98 -9.84
N ILE A 419 -12.53 -4.18 -8.53
CA ILE A 419 -11.32 -3.71 -7.83
C ILE A 419 -10.21 -4.74 -7.97
N GLU A 420 -9.09 -4.37 -8.56
CA GLU A 420 -7.93 -5.25 -8.64
C GLU A 420 -7.19 -5.40 -7.28
N SER A 421 -6.55 -6.56 -7.04
CA SER A 421 -5.81 -6.80 -5.79
C SER A 421 -4.29 -7.00 -5.92
N TRP A 422 -3.73 -6.95 -7.14
CA TRP A 422 -2.28 -7.08 -7.34
C TRP A 422 -1.54 -5.73 -7.30
N SER A 423 -0.27 -5.78 -6.89
CA SER A 423 0.63 -4.61 -6.79
C SER A 423 1.78 -4.61 -7.80
N LYS A 424 2.11 -5.74 -8.44
CA LYS A 424 3.22 -5.83 -9.41
C LYS A 424 2.74 -5.63 -10.85
N ALA A 425 3.31 -4.64 -11.54
CA ALA A 425 2.96 -4.25 -12.91
C ALA A 425 2.97 -5.42 -13.92
N ALA A 426 3.97 -6.29 -13.84
CA ALA A 426 4.09 -7.43 -14.76
C ALA A 426 2.92 -8.45 -14.68
N VAL A 427 2.12 -8.42 -13.61
CA VAL A 427 0.85 -9.18 -13.53
C VAL A 427 -0.17 -8.62 -14.52
N THR A 428 -0.25 -7.29 -14.67
CA THR A 428 -1.11 -6.63 -15.66
C THR A 428 -0.71 -7.02 -17.07
N THR A 429 0.60 -6.99 -17.37
CA THR A 429 1.14 -7.39 -18.69
C THR A 429 0.81 -8.85 -19.01
N LEU A 430 1.09 -9.78 -18.08
CA LEU A 430 0.79 -11.20 -18.21
C LEU A 430 -0.71 -11.46 -18.44
N LEU A 431 -1.59 -10.72 -17.74
CA LEU A 431 -3.03 -10.88 -17.88
C LEU A 431 -3.59 -10.23 -19.14
N CYS A 432 -3.00 -9.14 -19.66
CA CYS A 432 -3.35 -8.61 -20.98
C CYS A 432 -2.98 -9.58 -22.11
N LEU A 433 -1.87 -10.31 -21.99
CA LEU A 433 -1.53 -11.41 -22.92
C LEU A 433 -2.54 -12.57 -22.81
N PHE A 434 -2.94 -12.95 -21.59
CA PHE A 434 -3.95 -13.97 -21.37
C PHE A 434 -5.35 -13.58 -21.89
N LEU A 435 -5.74 -12.30 -21.77
CA LEU A 435 -6.98 -11.78 -22.36
C LEU A 435 -6.97 -11.89 -23.90
N GLU A 436 -5.84 -11.61 -24.54
CA GLU A 436 -5.67 -11.77 -25.99
C GLU A 436 -5.85 -13.25 -26.42
N HIS A 437 -5.35 -14.19 -25.60
CA HIS A 437 -5.57 -15.64 -25.79
C HIS A 437 -7.04 -16.03 -25.59
N LEU A 438 -7.69 -15.59 -24.49
CA LEU A 438 -9.10 -15.88 -24.23
C LEU A 438 -10.02 -15.39 -25.35
N CYS A 439 -9.75 -14.23 -25.94
CA CYS A 439 -10.50 -13.74 -27.09
C CYS A 439 -10.34 -14.65 -28.31
N LYS A 440 -9.10 -15.00 -28.68
CA LYS A 440 -8.77 -15.90 -29.79
C LYS A 440 -9.32 -17.32 -29.62
N MET A 441 -9.47 -17.81 -28.39
CA MET A 441 -10.04 -19.13 -28.09
C MET A 441 -11.57 -19.19 -28.19
N HIS A 442 -12.27 -18.05 -28.08
CA HIS A 442 -13.73 -17.99 -28.05
C HIS A 442 -14.35 -17.04 -29.10
N PRO A 443 -13.88 -17.00 -30.36
CA PRO A 443 -14.20 -15.95 -31.31
C PRO A 443 -15.69 -15.88 -31.65
N VAL A 444 -16.43 -17.00 -31.61
CA VAL A 444 -17.89 -16.99 -31.86
C VAL A 444 -18.65 -16.27 -30.74
N LEU A 445 -18.24 -16.44 -29.49
CA LEU A 445 -18.87 -15.78 -28.32
C LEU A 445 -18.43 -14.31 -28.25
N VAL A 446 -17.14 -14.05 -28.50
CA VAL A 446 -16.57 -12.71 -28.52
C VAL A 446 -17.23 -11.85 -29.60
N HIS A 447 -17.32 -12.34 -30.84
CA HIS A 447 -17.97 -11.61 -31.93
C HIS A 447 -19.49 -11.43 -31.75
N ALA A 448 -20.15 -12.24 -30.91
CA ALA A 448 -21.57 -12.08 -30.63
C ALA A 448 -21.87 -10.87 -29.70
N ASP A 449 -21.07 -10.66 -28.66
CA ASP A 449 -21.31 -9.63 -27.63
C ASP A 449 -20.51 -8.34 -27.86
N GLU A 450 -21.16 -7.17 -27.74
CA GLU A 450 -20.51 -5.87 -27.96
C GLU A 450 -19.39 -5.59 -26.95
N CYS A 451 -19.58 -5.95 -25.67
CA CYS A 451 -18.57 -5.74 -24.65
C CYS A 451 -17.36 -6.66 -24.88
N LEU A 452 -17.57 -7.91 -25.27
CA LEU A 452 -16.47 -8.83 -25.56
C LEU A 452 -15.67 -8.40 -26.81
N ARG A 453 -16.32 -7.95 -27.89
CA ARG A 453 -15.61 -7.34 -29.05
C ARG A 453 -14.77 -6.13 -28.65
N LEU A 454 -15.27 -5.27 -27.76
CA LEU A 454 -14.51 -4.11 -27.28
C LEU A 454 -13.32 -4.52 -26.41
N ILE A 455 -13.44 -5.58 -25.60
CA ILE A 455 -12.31 -6.16 -24.85
C ILE A 455 -11.25 -6.71 -25.79
N GLU A 456 -11.65 -7.44 -26.84
CA GLU A 456 -10.73 -7.98 -27.85
C GLU A 456 -9.97 -6.86 -28.57
N VAL A 457 -10.70 -5.88 -29.13
CA VAL A 457 -10.11 -4.75 -29.85
C VAL A 457 -9.16 -3.94 -28.94
N GLY A 458 -9.59 -3.58 -27.73
CA GLY A 458 -8.75 -2.81 -26.80
C GLY A 458 -7.51 -3.58 -26.37
N THR A 459 -7.64 -4.89 -26.09
CA THR A 459 -6.52 -5.73 -25.64
C THR A 459 -5.49 -5.95 -26.75
N ILE A 460 -5.94 -6.26 -27.98
CA ILE A 460 -5.03 -6.43 -29.13
C ILE A 460 -4.27 -5.11 -29.39
N ASN A 461 -4.98 -3.98 -29.43
CA ASN A 461 -4.35 -2.69 -29.73
C ASN A 461 -3.37 -2.24 -28.65
N VAL A 462 -3.67 -2.44 -27.35
CA VAL A 462 -2.74 -2.06 -26.27
C VAL A 462 -1.55 -3.02 -26.16
N ASN A 463 -1.74 -4.32 -26.39
CA ASN A 463 -0.64 -5.27 -26.46
C ASN A 463 0.28 -4.97 -27.65
N HIS A 464 -0.27 -4.58 -28.81
CA HIS A 464 0.51 -4.15 -29.97
C HIS A 464 1.30 -2.86 -29.68
N ALA A 465 0.64 -1.82 -29.18
CA ALA A 465 1.28 -0.56 -28.80
C ALA A 465 2.41 -0.74 -27.78
N LEU A 466 2.22 -1.59 -26.76
CA LEU A 466 3.25 -1.87 -25.76
C LEU A 466 4.39 -2.75 -26.30
N ARG A 467 4.12 -3.70 -27.22
CA ARG A 467 5.17 -4.43 -27.94
C ARG A 467 6.03 -3.48 -28.77
N LEU A 468 5.43 -2.58 -29.54
CA LEU A 468 6.15 -1.56 -30.31
C LEU A 468 6.99 -0.64 -29.43
N LEU A 469 6.41 -0.14 -28.33
CA LEU A 469 7.08 0.75 -27.37
C LEU A 469 8.37 0.12 -26.80
N TYR A 470 8.29 -1.11 -26.28
CA TYR A 470 9.43 -1.78 -25.63
C TYR A 470 10.38 -2.50 -26.61
N ALA A 471 10.00 -2.68 -27.88
CA ALA A 471 10.87 -3.21 -28.93
C ALA A 471 11.62 -2.11 -29.73
N SER A 472 11.33 -0.83 -29.45
CA SER A 472 11.95 0.32 -30.13
C SER A 472 12.94 1.04 -29.24
N ASP A 473 13.96 1.65 -29.85
CA ASP A 473 14.92 2.52 -29.17
C ASP A 473 14.29 3.81 -28.61
N CYS A 474 15.12 4.66 -27.99
CA CYS A 474 14.74 5.99 -27.48
C CYS A 474 14.10 6.93 -28.52
N TRP A 475 14.32 6.69 -29.81
CA TRP A 475 13.78 7.47 -30.92
C TRP A 475 12.92 6.59 -31.84
N LEU A 476 11.63 6.87 -31.88
CA LEU A 476 10.68 6.25 -32.81
C LEU A 476 10.72 6.98 -34.14
N GLU A 477 10.72 6.26 -35.27
CA GLU A 477 10.35 6.89 -36.53
C GLU A 477 8.85 7.26 -36.53
N ARG A 478 8.49 8.36 -37.18
CA ARG A 478 7.13 8.87 -37.38
C ARG A 478 6.09 7.78 -37.67
N GLY A 479 6.41 6.79 -38.50
CA GLY A 479 5.51 5.66 -38.79
C GLY A 479 5.17 4.87 -37.52
N THR A 480 6.19 4.32 -36.87
CA THR A 480 6.08 3.58 -35.59
C THR A 480 5.42 4.42 -34.49
N ALA A 481 5.75 5.72 -34.41
CA ALA A 481 5.18 6.63 -33.42
C ALA A 481 3.66 6.83 -33.61
N LEU A 482 3.20 6.95 -34.86
CA LEU A 482 1.77 7.04 -35.18
C LEU A 482 1.06 5.69 -34.95
N GLU A 483 1.68 4.57 -35.31
CA GLU A 483 1.12 3.22 -35.09
C GLU A 483 0.93 2.91 -33.59
N LEU A 484 1.94 3.26 -32.76
CA LEU A 484 1.90 3.15 -31.31
C LEU A 484 0.78 4.04 -30.73
N ALA A 485 0.71 5.30 -31.15
CA ALA A 485 -0.33 6.23 -30.70
C ALA A 485 -1.74 5.79 -31.12
N ASP A 486 -1.91 5.26 -32.32
CA ASP A 486 -3.18 4.75 -32.79
C ASP A 486 -3.64 3.53 -31.96
N GLY A 487 -2.72 2.61 -31.64
CA GLY A 487 -3.02 1.49 -30.73
C GLY A 487 -3.46 1.96 -29.33
N LEU A 488 -2.80 2.97 -28.76
CA LEU A 488 -3.23 3.58 -27.50
C LEU A 488 -4.61 4.25 -27.61
N LEU A 489 -4.89 4.97 -28.72
CA LEU A 489 -6.18 5.62 -28.94
C LEU A 489 -7.33 4.62 -29.10
N GLN A 490 -7.12 3.51 -29.80
CA GLN A 490 -8.14 2.47 -29.92
C GLN A 490 -8.43 1.80 -28.57
N PHE A 491 -7.41 1.59 -27.73
CA PHE A 491 -7.60 1.15 -26.34
C PHE A 491 -8.43 2.15 -25.52
N ILE A 492 -8.07 3.45 -25.56
CA ILE A 492 -8.78 4.51 -24.84
C ILE A 492 -10.26 4.57 -25.27
N ARG A 493 -10.53 4.51 -26.57
CA ARG A 493 -11.89 4.48 -27.12
C ARG A 493 -12.68 3.25 -26.66
N ALA A 494 -12.06 2.06 -26.70
CA ALA A 494 -12.69 0.84 -26.21
C ALA A 494 -13.00 0.93 -24.71
N TYR A 495 -12.09 1.49 -23.90
CA TYR A 495 -12.29 1.71 -22.46
C TYR A 495 -13.47 2.66 -22.19
N CYS A 496 -13.48 3.84 -22.82
CA CYS A 496 -14.57 4.83 -22.65
C CYS A 496 -15.94 4.25 -23.05
N LYS A 497 -16.01 3.54 -24.18
CA LYS A 497 -17.23 2.88 -24.66
C LYS A 497 -17.70 1.77 -23.71
N LEU A 498 -16.77 0.97 -23.16
CA LEU A 498 -17.08 -0.06 -22.17
C LEU A 498 -17.55 0.52 -20.83
N ALA A 499 -16.92 1.60 -20.36
CA ALA A 499 -17.37 2.34 -19.18
C ALA A 499 -18.79 2.88 -19.35
N HIS A 500 -19.10 3.50 -20.50
CA HIS A 500 -20.43 3.99 -20.83
C HIS A 500 -21.50 2.89 -20.78
N ILE A 501 -21.26 1.77 -21.46
CA ILE A 501 -22.21 0.62 -21.48
C ILE A 501 -22.46 0.11 -20.06
N HIS A 502 -21.46 0.11 -19.19
CA HIS A 502 -21.59 -0.38 -17.82
C HIS A 502 -22.30 0.62 -16.89
N VAL A 503 -22.06 1.93 -17.05
CA VAL A 503 -22.85 2.98 -16.39
C VAL A 503 -24.32 2.89 -16.78
N GLN A 504 -24.64 2.70 -18.07
CA GLN A 504 -26.02 2.48 -18.53
C GLN A 504 -26.67 1.20 -17.97
N LYS A 505 -25.86 0.19 -17.64
CA LYS A 505 -26.30 -1.06 -17.00
C LYS A 505 -26.30 -1.00 -15.45
N CYS A 506 -26.00 0.16 -14.85
CA CYS A 506 -25.79 0.35 -13.41
C CYS A 506 -24.74 -0.60 -12.79
N GLN A 507 -23.68 -0.92 -13.54
CA GLN A 507 -22.58 -1.82 -13.14
C GLN A 507 -21.27 -1.03 -13.07
N ALA A 508 -20.52 -1.16 -11.97
CA ALA A 508 -19.29 -0.38 -11.74
C ALA A 508 -18.03 -1.08 -12.31
N ARG A 509 -18.04 -1.34 -13.63
CA ARG A 509 -16.86 -1.83 -14.37
C ARG A 509 -16.23 -0.70 -15.19
N PHE A 510 -14.93 -0.85 -15.49
CA PHE A 510 -14.14 0.13 -16.27
C PHE A 510 -14.21 1.53 -15.67
N ALA A 511 -13.81 1.68 -14.41
CA ALA A 511 -13.89 2.96 -13.70
C ALA A 511 -13.10 4.06 -14.42
N MET A 512 -13.65 5.27 -14.49
CA MET A 512 -12.97 6.42 -15.09
C MET A 512 -11.88 6.94 -14.16
N LEU A 513 -10.67 6.42 -14.32
CA LEU A 513 -9.49 6.81 -13.54
C LEU A 513 -8.80 8.03 -14.18
N PRO A 514 -8.24 8.98 -13.40
CA PRO A 514 -7.41 10.07 -13.95
C PRO A 514 -6.27 9.59 -14.84
N LYS A 515 -5.73 8.38 -14.56
CA LYS A 515 -4.70 7.73 -15.38
C LYS A 515 -5.15 7.42 -16.82
N LEU A 516 -6.45 7.35 -17.12
CA LEU A 516 -6.93 7.23 -18.51
C LEU A 516 -6.68 8.52 -19.30
N HIS A 517 -6.82 9.69 -18.67
CA HIS A 517 -6.43 10.98 -19.26
C HIS A 517 -4.91 11.07 -19.40
N SER A 518 -4.15 10.63 -18.40
CA SER A 518 -2.68 10.54 -18.50
C SER A 518 -2.21 9.64 -19.65
N LEU A 519 -2.94 8.57 -19.98
CA LEU A 519 -2.65 7.73 -21.14
C LEU A 519 -2.98 8.44 -22.47
N HIS A 520 -4.04 9.26 -22.48
CA HIS A 520 -4.43 10.09 -23.62
C HIS A 520 -3.39 11.20 -23.89
N GLU A 521 -2.81 11.81 -22.86
CA GLU A 521 -1.70 12.77 -22.98
C GLU A 521 -0.47 12.14 -23.67
N ILE A 522 -0.05 10.94 -23.25
CA ILE A 522 1.07 10.20 -23.86
C ILE A 522 0.78 9.93 -25.35
N GLN A 523 -0.44 9.48 -25.66
CA GLN A 523 -0.88 9.21 -27.02
C GLN A 523 -0.97 10.48 -27.89
N PHE A 524 -1.40 11.59 -27.30
CA PHE A 524 -1.48 12.89 -27.97
C PHE A 524 -0.09 13.46 -28.27
N GLU A 525 0.81 13.42 -27.29
CA GLU A 525 2.19 13.91 -27.43
C GLU A 525 2.95 13.14 -28.51
N LEU A 526 2.78 11.82 -28.61
CA LEU A 526 3.31 11.00 -29.71
C LEU A 526 2.86 11.52 -31.08
N ARG A 527 1.56 11.76 -31.28
CA ARG A 527 1.02 12.32 -32.53
C ARG A 527 1.51 13.75 -32.79
N ARG A 528 1.59 14.59 -31.75
CA ARG A 528 2.05 15.98 -31.85
C ARG A 528 3.52 16.04 -32.27
N GLN A 529 4.39 15.23 -31.66
CA GLN A 529 5.79 15.10 -32.09
C GLN A 529 5.89 14.49 -33.50
N ALA A 530 5.09 13.48 -33.83
CA ALA A 530 5.07 12.87 -35.17
C ALA A 530 4.66 13.87 -36.26
N ALA A 531 3.77 14.82 -35.99
CA ALA A 531 3.44 15.90 -36.91
C ALA A 531 4.62 16.86 -37.12
N LEU A 532 5.31 17.22 -36.04
CA LEU A 532 6.42 18.20 -36.05
C LEU A 532 7.75 17.65 -36.56
N SER A 533 8.01 16.35 -36.43
CA SER A 533 9.34 15.73 -36.65
C SER A 533 9.25 14.39 -37.40
N ARG A 534 10.37 13.94 -37.98
CA ARG A 534 10.53 12.53 -38.43
C ARG A 534 10.81 11.58 -37.26
N TRP A 535 11.47 12.08 -36.22
CA TRP A 535 11.86 11.31 -35.04
C TRP A 535 11.09 11.81 -33.81
N VAL A 536 10.50 10.87 -33.08
CA VAL A 536 9.66 11.09 -31.90
C VAL A 536 10.32 10.44 -30.71
N LEU A 537 10.32 11.11 -29.55
CA LEU A 537 10.87 10.55 -28.33
C LEU A 537 9.98 9.40 -27.84
N ASN A 538 10.56 8.21 -27.63
CA ASN A 538 9.84 7.05 -27.13
C ASN A 538 9.41 7.28 -25.67
N PRO A 539 8.12 7.20 -25.30
CA PRO A 539 7.67 7.36 -23.92
C PRO A 539 8.30 6.36 -22.93
N ALA A 540 8.94 5.29 -23.42
CA ALA A 540 9.80 4.42 -22.61
C ALA A 540 11.09 5.09 -22.07
N VAL A 541 11.44 6.33 -22.47
CA VAL A 541 12.49 7.10 -21.77
C VAL A 541 11.95 7.86 -20.56
N GLU A 542 10.64 8.07 -20.47
CA GLU A 542 9.96 8.81 -19.40
C GLU A 542 9.42 7.86 -18.30
N THR A 543 9.84 6.57 -18.31
CA THR A 543 9.27 5.53 -17.44
C THR A 543 10.13 5.19 -16.22
N CYS A 544 9.48 5.07 -15.07
CA CYS A 544 10.11 4.63 -13.82
C CYS A 544 10.43 3.12 -13.79
N SER A 545 10.05 2.34 -14.80
CA SER A 545 10.19 0.89 -14.77
C SER A 545 11.65 0.39 -14.80
N THR A 546 12.54 1.13 -15.45
CA THR A 546 14.00 0.88 -15.41
C THR A 546 14.58 1.18 -14.02
N ASP A 547 14.14 2.28 -13.41
CA ASP A 547 14.55 2.69 -12.06
C ASP A 547 14.05 1.70 -10.98
N GLU A 548 12.81 1.22 -11.10
CA GLU A 548 12.27 0.20 -10.18
C GLU A 548 13.04 -1.12 -10.25
N ASP A 549 13.45 -1.57 -11.44
CA ASP A 549 14.28 -2.77 -11.55
C ASP A 549 15.71 -2.55 -11.01
N PHE A 550 16.28 -1.36 -11.23
CA PHE A 550 17.54 -0.96 -10.61
C PHE A 550 17.46 -0.94 -9.07
N VAL A 551 16.41 -0.32 -8.51
CA VAL A 551 16.10 -0.32 -7.07
C VAL A 551 15.85 -1.75 -6.58
N GLY A 552 15.19 -2.60 -7.35
CA GLY A 552 14.97 -4.02 -7.06
C GLY A 552 16.26 -4.83 -6.99
N ARG A 553 17.18 -4.61 -7.94
CA ARG A 553 18.55 -5.19 -7.93
C ARG A 553 19.36 -4.69 -6.72
N CYS A 554 19.31 -3.39 -6.42
CA CYS A 554 19.92 -2.83 -5.21
C CYS A 554 19.32 -3.40 -3.92
N ALA A 555 18.00 -3.63 -3.88
CA ALA A 555 17.31 -4.26 -2.75
C ALA A 555 17.69 -5.74 -2.57
N LEU A 556 17.99 -6.46 -3.65
CA LEU A 556 18.51 -7.84 -3.57
C LEU A 556 19.96 -7.86 -3.06
N LEU A 557 20.78 -6.92 -3.56
CA LEU A 557 22.20 -6.82 -3.26
C LEU A 557 22.44 -6.36 -1.79
N THR A 558 21.64 -5.41 -1.30
CA THR A 558 21.60 -4.97 0.12
C THR A 558 21.18 -6.10 1.08
N ARG A 559 20.19 -6.92 0.72
CA ARG A 559 19.84 -8.15 1.46
C ARG A 559 20.96 -9.20 1.50
N SER A 560 21.94 -9.09 0.62
CA SER A 560 23.05 -10.05 0.48
C SER A 560 24.33 -9.64 1.24
N VAL A 561 24.29 -8.57 2.04
CA VAL A 561 25.44 -8.05 2.81
C VAL A 561 25.11 -7.86 4.30
N SER A 562 26.12 -7.74 5.15
CA SER A 562 25.90 -7.50 6.59
C SER A 562 25.27 -6.13 6.84
N ALA A 563 24.14 -6.11 7.55
CA ALA A 563 23.35 -4.92 7.85
C ALA A 563 24.17 -3.78 8.49
N ARG A 564 25.12 -4.11 9.39
CA ARG A 564 26.05 -3.15 10.02
C ARG A 564 26.88 -2.34 9.03
N THR A 565 27.03 -2.85 7.80
CA THR A 565 27.83 -2.28 6.72
C THR A 565 27.02 -2.12 5.42
N CYS A 566 25.69 -2.15 5.52
CA CYS A 566 24.79 -2.36 4.37
C CYS A 566 25.08 -1.42 3.19
N ALA A 567 25.06 -0.10 3.43
CA ALA A 567 25.32 0.90 2.39
C ALA A 567 26.71 0.72 1.75
N LEU A 568 27.77 0.69 2.56
CA LEU A 568 29.16 0.57 2.08
C LEU A 568 29.38 -0.72 1.27
N ARG A 569 28.96 -1.88 1.80
CA ARG A 569 29.14 -3.16 1.10
C ARG A 569 28.24 -3.29 -0.13
N SER A 570 27.12 -2.57 -0.18
CA SER A 570 26.27 -2.53 -1.36
C SER A 570 26.89 -1.70 -2.48
N ILE A 571 27.36 -0.49 -2.16
CA ILE A 571 28.09 0.37 -3.09
C ILE A 571 29.36 -0.35 -3.61
N GLN A 572 30.16 -0.96 -2.72
CA GLN A 572 31.35 -1.72 -3.11
C GLN A 572 31.05 -2.88 -4.06
N ARG A 573 29.97 -3.65 -3.84
CA ARG A 573 29.59 -4.74 -4.74
C ARG A 573 29.03 -4.24 -6.06
N TYR A 574 28.28 -3.15 -6.06
CA TYR A 574 27.77 -2.53 -7.29
C TYR A 574 28.91 -1.96 -8.14
N LEU A 575 29.85 -1.24 -7.54
CA LEU A 575 31.06 -0.75 -8.22
C LEU A 575 31.93 -1.90 -8.76
N ALA A 576 32.06 -3.00 -8.01
CA ALA A 576 32.75 -4.19 -8.51
C ALA A 576 32.03 -4.84 -9.70
N GLN A 577 30.68 -4.86 -9.70
CA GLN A 577 29.91 -5.34 -10.86
C GLN A 577 30.07 -4.43 -12.08
N ILE A 578 30.10 -3.10 -11.90
CA ILE A 578 30.44 -2.16 -12.99
C ILE A 578 31.84 -2.45 -13.51
N ASN A 579 32.85 -2.54 -12.64
CA ASN A 579 34.24 -2.78 -13.04
C ASN A 579 34.44 -4.12 -13.77
N ILE A 580 33.62 -5.13 -13.50
CA ILE A 580 33.65 -6.43 -14.21
C ILE A 580 32.88 -6.38 -15.55
N SER A 581 31.99 -5.40 -15.73
CA SER A 581 31.15 -5.25 -16.92
C SER A 581 31.64 -4.20 -17.91
N TRP A 582 32.51 -3.28 -17.47
CA TRP A 582 32.97 -2.08 -18.21
C TRP A 582 34.51 -1.99 -18.29
N GLY A 583 35.25 -2.97 -17.75
CA GLY A 583 36.71 -3.04 -17.75
C GLY A 583 37.21 -4.46 -17.97
#